data_AF-A0A4R6JF36-F1
#
_entry.id   AF-A0A4R6JF36-F1
#
_cell.length_a   1.000
_cell.length_b   1.000
_cell.length_c   1.000
_cell.angle_alpha   90.00
_cell.angle_beta   90.00
_cell.angle_gamma   90.00
#
_symmetry.space_group_name_H-M   'P 1'
#
loop_
_entity.id
_entity.type
_entity.pdbx_description
1 polymer ?
#
loop_
_entity_poly.entity_id
_entity_poly.type
_entity_poly.pdbx_seq_one_letter_code
_entity_poly.pdbx_strand_id
1 'polypeptide(L)' 'MTEPRECRRCHKPVVASAADYGVFERMHYVCFHFEFEHQGDPDVECLAGGCPAAGISLPSRHSH' A
#
# COMPACT_ATOMS: atom_id res chain seq x y z
N MET A 1 -21.32 -4.93 -16.22
CA MET A 1 -20.62 -5.60 -15.11
C MET A 1 -19.17 -5.18 -15.21
N THR A 2 -18.64 -4.47 -14.22
CA THR A 2 -17.26 -4.03 -14.23
C THR A 2 -16.39 -5.21 -13.84
N GLU A 3 -15.55 -5.71 -14.73
CA GLU A 3 -14.69 -6.87 -14.43
C GLU A 3 -13.80 -6.57 -13.20
N PRO A 4 -13.63 -7.55 -12.29
CA PRO A 4 -12.83 -7.35 -11.09
C PRO A 4 -11.36 -7.18 -11.49
N ARG A 5 -10.83 -5.98 -11.22
CA ARG A 5 -9.40 -5.68 -11.40
C ARG A 5 -8.64 -6.32 -10.25
N GLU A 6 -7.88 -7.37 -10.49
CA GLU A 6 -7.13 -8.08 -9.44
C GLU A 6 -5.74 -7.46 -9.21
N CYS A 7 -5.36 -7.23 -7.96
CA CYS A 7 -4.03 -6.72 -7.62
C CYS A 7 -2.95 -7.77 -7.85
N ARG A 8 -1.91 -7.47 -8.64
CA ARG A 8 -0.78 -8.39 -8.91
C ARG A 8 0.04 -8.77 -7.68
N ARG A 9 0.00 -7.97 -6.61
CA ARG A 9 0.78 -8.20 -5.39
C ARG A 9 0.07 -9.09 -4.37
N CYS A 10 -1.20 -8.81 -4.10
CA CYS A 10 -1.96 -9.48 -3.03
C CYS A 10 -3.12 -10.33 -3.54
N HIS A 11 -3.37 -10.37 -4.86
CA HIS A 11 -4.42 -11.15 -5.52
C HIS A 11 -5.85 -10.86 -5.03
N LYS A 12 -6.07 -9.66 -4.47
CA LYS A 12 -7.40 -9.20 -4.06
C LYS A 12 -7.96 -8.18 -5.06
N PRO A 13 -9.29 -8.04 -5.17
CA PRO A 13 -9.90 -7.06 -6.06
C PRO A 13 -9.53 -5.63 -5.67
N VAL A 14 -9.19 -4.81 -6.66
CA VAL A 14 -8.93 -3.37 -6.57
C VAL A 14 -10.24 -2.63 -6.75
N VAL A 15 -10.71 -2.02 -5.66
CA VAL A 15 -11.97 -1.27 -5.63
C VAL A 15 -11.72 0.22 -5.47
N ALA A 16 -10.93 0.63 -4.48
CA ALA A 16 -10.68 2.05 -4.19
C ALA A 16 -9.88 2.74 -5.29
N SER A 17 -8.76 2.16 -5.72
CA SER A 17 -7.87 2.68 -6.76
C SER A 17 -8.26 2.20 -8.17
N ALA A 18 -9.51 1.80 -8.38
CA ALA A 18 -9.90 1.09 -9.59
C ALA A 18 -9.74 1.97 -10.85
N ALA A 19 -10.04 3.27 -10.75
CA ALA A 19 -9.87 4.24 -11.84
C ALA A 19 -8.40 4.34 -12.30
N ASP A 20 -7.47 4.25 -11.36
CA ASP A 20 -6.03 4.39 -11.57
C ASP A 20 -5.29 3.04 -11.61
N TYR A 21 -6.02 1.94 -11.80
CA TYR A 21 -5.45 0.58 -11.75
C TYR A 21 -4.28 0.38 -12.74
N GLY A 22 -4.33 1.02 -13.91
CA GLY A 22 -3.24 1.00 -14.89
C GLY A 22 -2.02 1.82 -14.47
N VAL A 23 -2.21 2.87 -13.68
CA VAL A 23 -1.13 3.75 -13.18
C VAL A 23 -0.33 3.04 -12.08
N PHE A 24 -1.02 2.31 -11.20
CA PHE A 24 -0.41 1.58 -10.09
C PHE A 24 0.07 0.17 -10.48
N GLU A 25 0.57 -0.01 -11.70
CA GLU A 25 1.13 -1.29 -12.16
C GLU A 25 0.20 -2.49 -11.93
N ARG A 26 -1.12 -2.29 -12.10
CA ARG A 26 -2.16 -3.30 -11.85
C ARG A 26 -2.22 -3.76 -10.39
N MET A 27 -2.02 -2.85 -9.44
CA MET A 27 -2.05 -3.10 -8.00
C MET A 27 -2.96 -2.10 -7.28
N HIS A 28 -3.23 -2.36 -6.00
CA HIS A 28 -3.73 -1.30 -5.11
C HIS A 28 -2.68 -0.20 -4.95
N TYR A 29 -3.10 1.05 -4.75
CA TYR A 29 -2.18 2.15 -4.41
C TYR A 29 -1.21 1.76 -3.28
N VAL A 30 -1.72 1.17 -2.19
CA VAL A 30 -0.91 0.74 -1.04
C VAL A 30 0.09 -0.35 -1.41
N CYS A 31 -0.31 -1.33 -2.23
CA CYS A 31 0.60 -2.39 -2.66
C CYS A 31 1.68 -1.85 -3.59
N PHE A 32 1.33 -0.95 -4.50
CA PHE A 32 2.28 -0.25 -5.36
C PHE A 32 3.26 0.59 -4.53
N HIS A 33 2.76 1.34 -3.57
CA HIS A 33 3.56 2.16 -2.68
C HIS A 33 4.62 1.33 -1.96
N PHE A 34 4.22 0.23 -1.31
CA PHE A 34 5.17 -0.64 -0.62
C PHE A 34 6.14 -1.38 -1.53
N GLU A 35 5.77 -1.64 -2.78
CA GLU A 35 6.63 -2.36 -3.72
C GLU A 35 7.64 -1.45 -4.43
N PHE A 36 7.29 -0.19 -4.69
CA PHE A 36 8.09 0.69 -5.54
C PHE A 36 8.53 2.01 -4.89
N GLU A 37 7.72 2.59 -3.99
CA GLU A 37 7.97 3.92 -3.41
C GLU A 37 8.54 3.86 -1.99
N HIS A 38 8.17 2.83 -1.22
CA HIS A 38 8.55 2.69 0.18
C HIS A 38 9.89 1.98 0.32
N GLN A 39 10.96 2.78 0.41
CA GLN A 39 12.30 2.26 0.64
C GLN A 39 12.60 2.23 2.14
N GLY A 40 12.71 1.02 2.70
CA GLY A 40 13.09 0.80 4.10
C GLY A 40 12.09 -0.07 4.85
N ASP A 41 11.99 0.16 6.15
CA ASP A 41 11.06 -0.57 7.01
C ASP A 41 9.61 -0.19 6.66
N PRO A 42 8.73 -1.15 6.32
CA PRO A 42 7.34 -0.89 5.92
C PRO A 42 6.49 -0.27 7.05
N ASP A 43 6.90 -0.43 8.30
CA ASP A 43 6.22 0.16 9.47
C ASP A 43 6.74 1.57 9.80
N VAL A 44 7.80 2.04 9.14
CA VAL A 44 8.35 3.38 9.31
C VAL A 44 7.83 4.28 8.20
N GLU A 45 7.23 5.42 8.56
CA GLU A 45 6.79 6.45 7.62
C GLU A 45 7.94 6.90 6.69
N CYS A 46 7.71 6.82 5.37
CA CYS A 46 8.64 7.38 4.40
C CYS A 46 8.29 8.84 4.09
N LEU A 47 9.20 9.56 3.40
CA LEU A 47 9.02 10.97 3.07
C LEU A 47 7.97 11.24 1.98
N ALA A 48 7.34 10.19 1.43
CA ALA A 48 6.27 10.34 0.45
C ALA A 48 4.99 10.83 1.16
N GLY A 49 4.44 11.94 0.70
CA GLY A 49 3.16 12.45 1.20
C GLY A 49 2.05 11.43 0.97
N GLY A 50 1.40 10.98 2.05
CA GLY A 50 0.36 9.94 1.99
C GLY A 50 0.87 8.51 2.13
N CYS A 51 2.05 8.33 2.75
CA CYS A 51 2.55 7.01 3.14
C CYS A 51 1.50 6.25 3.99
N PRO A 52 1.14 5.00 3.65
CA PRO A 52 0.19 4.21 4.43
C PRO A 52 0.66 3.89 5.86
N ALA A 53 1.96 3.96 6.13
CA ALA A 53 2.54 3.82 7.47
C ALA A 53 2.40 5.09 8.33
N ALA A 54 2.08 6.24 7.72
CA ALA A 54 1.85 7.49 8.45
C ALA A 54 0.60 7.33 9.34
N GLY A 55 0.83 7.27 10.66
CA GLY A 55 -0.21 7.07 11.67
C GLY A 55 -0.20 5.71 12.37
N ILE A 56 0.69 4.78 11.99
CA ILE A 56 0.94 3.57 12.79
C ILE A 56 1.95 3.93 13.91
N SER A 57 1.44 4.35 15.07
CA SER A 57 2.24 4.41 16.30
C SER A 57 2.01 3.13 17.09
N LEU A 58 2.85 2.11 16.87
CA LEU A 58 2.85 0.94 17.73
C LEU A 58 3.60 1.29 19.03
N PRO A 59 2.95 1.24 20.21
CA PRO A 59 3.67 1.40 21.46
C PRO A 59 4.72 0.28 21.54
N SER A 60 5.98 0.69 21.72
CA SER A 60 7.12 -0.22 21.83
C SER A 60 6.87 -1.19 22.99
N ARG A 61 6.59 -2.47 22.68
CA ARG A 61 6.39 -3.51 23.69
C ARG A 61 7.75 -4.01 24.19
N HIS A 62 8.53 -3.15 24.80
CA HIS A 62 9.65 -3.57 25.64
C HIS A 62 9.10 -3.84 27.04
N SER A 63 8.47 -5.01 27.21
CA SER A 63 8.27 -5.59 28.54
C SER A 63 9.56 -6.33 28.90
N HIS A 64 10.32 -5.73 29.80
CA HIS A 64 11.49 -6.34 30.44
C HIS A 64 11.06 -7.19 31.64
#